data_AF-A0A3N5PJR9-F1
#
_entry.id   AF-A0A3N5PJR9-F1
#
_cell.length_a   1.000
_cell.length_b   1.000
_cell.length_c   1.000
_cell.angle_alpha   90.00
_cell.angle_beta   90.00
_cell.angle_gamma   90.00
#
_symmetry.space_group_name_H-M   'P 1'
#
loop_
_entity.id
_entity.type
_entity.pdbx_description
1 polymer ?
#
loop_
_entity_poly.entity_id
_entity_poly.type
_entity_poly.pdbx_seq_one_letter_code
_entity_poly.pdbx_strand_id
1 'polypeptide(L)' 'GIVVAIRNEVNLPVKFVGLGESYEDVEPFDPEQFVEALFA' A
#
# COMPACT_ATOMS: atom_id res chain seq x y z
N GLY A 1 5.63 5.34 3.16
CA GLY A 1 6.98 5.36 2.56
C GLY A 1 7.57 3.99 2.23
N ILE A 2 7.50 2.99 3.12
CA ILE A 2 8.17 1.67 2.95
C ILE A 2 7.71 0.87 1.72
N VAL A 3 6.45 1.03 1.32
CA VAL A 3 5.83 0.38 0.15
C VAL A 3 6.65 0.62 -1.14
N VAL A 4 7.19 1.83 -1.31
CA VAL A 4 7.99 2.20 -2.49
C VAL A 4 9.33 1.47 -2.49
N ALA A 5 10.00 1.37 -1.33
CA ALA A 5 11.27 0.67 -1.21
C ALA A 5 11.13 -0.83 -1.45
N ILE A 6 10.09 -1.46 -0.90
CA ILE A 6 9.80 -2.88 -1.11
C ILE A 6 9.51 -3.18 -2.58
N ARG A 7 8.71 -2.33 -3.25
CA ARG A 7 8.45 -2.48 -4.69
C ARG A 7 9.74 -2.44 -5.51
N ASN A 8 10.64 -1.52 -5.20
CA ASN A 8 11.91 -1.37 -5.93
C ASN A 8 12.83 -2.57 -5.72
N GLU A 9 12.83 -3.18 -4.53
CA GLU A 9 13.67 -4.34 -4.21
C GLU A 9 13.11 -5.65 -4.80
N VAL A 10 11.79 -5.87 -4.68
CA VAL A 10 11.15 -7.16 -4.98
C VAL A 10 10.58 -7.21 -6.40
N ASN A 11 10.40 -6.05 -7.04
CA ASN A 11 9.82 -5.91 -8.39
C ASN A 11 8.47 -6.64 -8.57
N LEU A 12 7.67 -6.70 -7.50
CA LEU A 12 6.32 -7.26 -7.49
C LEU A 12 5.28 -6.18 -7.16
N PRO A 13 4.08 -6.25 -7.76
CA PRO A 13 3.02 -5.32 -7.44
C PRO A 13 2.41 -5.63 -6.06
N VAL A 14 2.17 -4.58 -5.28
CA VAL A 14 1.36 -4.67 -4.07
C VAL A 14 -0.10 -4.78 -4.50
N LYS A 15 -0.81 -5.79 -3.97
CA LYS A 15 -2.20 -6.08 -4.35
C LYS A 15 -3.20 -5.66 -3.28
N PHE A 16 -2.81 -5.74 -2.01
CA PHE A 16 -3.66 -5.45 -0.86
C PHE A 16 -2.87 -4.71 0.20
N VAL A 17 -3.57 -3.92 1.00
CA VAL A 17 -3.03 -3.18 2.14
C VAL A 17 -3.94 -3.38 3.34
N GLY A 18 -3.35 -3.48 4.53
CA GLY A 18 -4.09 -3.48 5.79
C GLY A 18 -4.18 -2.06 6.32
N LEU A 19 -5.40 -1.59 6.58
CA LEU A 19 -5.69 -0.27 7.15
C LEU A 19 -5.98 -0.32 8.67
N GLY A 20 -6.01 -1.53 9.23
CA GLY A 20 -6.32 -1.81 10.63
C GLY A 20 -5.89 -3.22 11.03
N GLU A 21 -6.38 -3.69 12.17
CA GLU A 21 -5.99 -4.98 12.76
C GLU A 21 -6.99 -6.11 12.47
N SER A 22 -8.19 -5.78 11.99
CA SER A 22 -9.24 -6.75 11.71
C SER A 22 -9.09 -7.31 10.29
N TYR A 23 -9.63 -8.50 10.06
CA TYR A 23 -9.63 -9.12 8.73
C TYR A 23 -10.42 -8.32 7.68
N GLU A 24 -11.36 -7.50 8.14
CA GLU A 24 -12.19 -6.61 7.32
C GLU A 24 -11.42 -5.37 6.85
N ASP A 25 -10.29 -5.05 7.49
CA ASP A 25 -9.49 -3.86 7.20
C ASP A 25 -8.49 -4.08 6.04
N VAL A 26 -8.67 -5.18 5.29
CA VAL A 26 -7.84 -5.52 4.12
C VAL A 26 -8.53 -5.01 2.87
N GLU A 27 -7.89 -4.03 2.22
CA GLU A 27 -8.41 -3.41 1.01
C GLU A 27 -7.47 -3.62 -0.19
N PRO A 28 -8.00 -3.60 -1.44
CA PRO A 28 -7.17 -3.53 -2.63
C PRO A 28 -6.23 -2.32 -2.58
N PHE A 29 -4.98 -2.50 -2.97
CA PHE A 29 -4.01 -1.42 -2.97
C PHE A 29 -4.23 -0.47 -4.14
N ASP A 30 -4.50 0.81 -3.84
CA ASP A 30 -4.56 1.90 -4.82
C ASP A 30 -3.28 2.78 -4.73
N PRO A 31 -2.40 2.75 -5.75
CA PRO A 31 -1.20 3.58 -5.77
C PRO A 31 -1.46 5.09 -5.79
N GLU A 32 -2.55 5.54 -6.44
CA GLU A 32 -2.87 6.97 -6.55
C GLU A 32 -3.29 7.51 -5.20
N GLN A 33 -4.23 6.82 -4.54
CA GLN A 33 -4.67 7.18 -3.19
C GLN A 33 -3.53 7.11 -2.18
N PHE A 34 -2.63 6.12 -2.29
CA PHE A 34 -1.47 6.00 -1.41
C PHE A 34 -0.50 7.18 -1.56
N VAL A 35 -0.28 7.67 -2.78
CA VAL A 35 0.56 8.85 -3.02
C VAL A 35 -0.12 10.11 -2.51
N GLU A 36 -1.42 10.28 -2.76
CA GLU A 36 -2.19 11.42 -2.24
C GLU A 36 -2.10 11.50 -0.71
N ALA A 37 -2.35 10.38 -0.01
CA ALA A 37 -2.27 10.31 1.45
C ALA A 37 -0.85 10.53 2.01
N LEU A 38 0.20 10.31 1.21
CA LEU A 38 1.58 10.52 1.64
C LEU A 38 2.01 12.00 1.60
N PHE A 39 1.36 12.80 0.75
CA PHE A 39 1.75 14.20 0.48
C PHE A 39 0.70 15.24 0.89
N ALA A 40 -0.47 14.81 1.39
CA ALA A 40 -1.47 15.66 2.04
C ALA A 40 -1.06 16.03 3.49
#